data_AF-A0A3B8ZLV8-F1
#
_entry.id   AF-A0A3B8ZLV8-F1
#
_cell.length_a   1.000
_cell.length_b   1.000
_cell.length_c   1.000
_cell.angle_alpha   90.00
_cell.angle_beta   90.00
_cell.angle_gamma   90.00
#
_symmetry.space_group_name_H-M   'P 1'
#
loop_
_entity.id
_entity.type
_entity.pdbx_description
1 polymer ?
#
loop_
_entity_poly.entity_id
_entity_poly.type
_entity_poly.pdbx_seq_one_letter_code
_entity_poly.pdbx_strand_id
1 'polypeptide(L)'
;MLQSDLVTVTITIDAPLPSTHQNLSNNLDVNADGRVTAIDALLIINLLNSIPSPIRVESLGAGSPYFDVNGDYRVTALDALLV
;
A
#
# COMPACT_ATOMS: atom_id res chain seq x y z
N MET A 1 43.67 -20.50 7.87
CA MET A 1 43.02 -19.24 7.46
C MET A 1 41.65 -19.61 6.92
N LEU A 2 40.56 -19.14 7.52
CA LEU A 2 39.22 -19.40 6.98
C LEU A 2 38.97 -18.41 5.83
N GLN A 3 38.72 -18.94 4.65
CA GLN A 3 38.42 -18.16 3.45
C GLN A 3 36.89 -18.05 3.33
N SER A 4 36.38 -16.83 3.21
CA SER A 4 34.98 -16.57 2.90
C SER A 4 34.78 -16.57 1.39
N ASP A 5 33.91 -17.42 0.89
CA ASP A 5 33.52 -17.46 -0.52
C ASP A 5 32.22 -16.69 -0.75
N LEU A 6 32.15 -15.94 -1.84
CA LEU A 6 30.91 -15.31 -2.29
C LEU A 6 30.02 -16.35 -2.98
N VAL A 7 28.80 -16.51 -2.47
CA VAL A 7 27.76 -17.36 -3.06
C VAL A 7 26.62 -16.46 -3.53
N THR A 8 26.14 -16.68 -4.76
CA THR A 8 24.93 -16.03 -5.27
C THR A 8 23.71 -16.85 -4.89
N VAL A 9 22.77 -16.23 -4.19
CA VAL A 9 21.47 -16.82 -3.85
C VAL A 9 20.42 -16.19 -4.75
N THR A 10 19.62 -17.01 -5.44
CA THR A 10 18.44 -16.53 -6.19
C THR A 10 17.22 -16.66 -5.30
N ILE A 11 16.48 -15.57 -5.11
CA ILE A 11 15.21 -15.54 -4.40
C ILE A 11 14.11 -15.37 -5.45
N THR A 12 13.20 -16.33 -5.52
CA THR A 12 12.00 -16.23 -6.35
C THR A 12 10.82 -15.85 -5.46
N ILE A 13 10.09 -14.80 -5.83
CA ILE A 13 8.83 -14.41 -5.18
C ILE A 13 7.72 -14.71 -6.18
N ASP A 14 6.90 -15.73 -5.87
CA ASP A 14 5.85 -16.22 -6.76
C ASP A 14 4.61 -15.31 -6.82
N ALA A 15 4.46 -14.40 -5.86
CA ALA A 15 3.37 -13.42 -5.78
C ALA A 15 3.88 -12.00 -6.13
N PRO A 16 3.01 -11.13 -6.66
CA PRO A 16 3.33 -9.71 -6.78
C PRO A 16 3.74 -9.16 -5.41
N LEU A 17 4.75 -8.29 -5.39
CA LEU A 17 5.12 -7.59 -4.16
C LEU A 17 3.90 -6.81 -3.66
N PRO A 18 3.58 -6.82 -2.36
CA PRO A 18 2.49 -6.00 -1.85
C PRO A 18 2.61 -4.54 -2.32
N SER A 19 1.47 -3.91 -2.58
CA SER A 19 1.43 -2.49 -2.92
C SER A 19 2.13 -1.65 -1.84
N THR A 20 2.96 -0.70 -2.24
CA THR A 20 3.68 0.18 -1.29
C THR A 20 2.73 1.09 -0.50
N HIS A 21 1.49 1.21 -0.97
CA HIS A 21 0.40 1.96 -0.34
C HIS A 21 -0.65 1.04 0.29
N GLN A 22 -0.32 -0.22 0.56
CA GLN A 22 -1.14 -1.09 1.38
C GLN A 22 -0.51 -1.24 2.76
N ASN A 23 -1.29 -0.98 3.81
CA ASN A 23 -0.85 -1.26 5.17
C ASN A 23 -0.79 -2.77 5.39
N LEU A 24 0.42 -3.33 5.47
CA LEU A 24 0.64 -4.77 5.62
C LEU A 24 0.16 -5.33 6.97
N SER A 25 0.04 -4.48 8.00
CA SER A 25 -0.43 -4.92 9.32
C SER A 25 -1.95 -5.01 9.37
N ASN A 26 -2.63 -4.03 8.76
CA ASN A 26 -4.08 -3.99 8.63
C ASN A 26 -4.43 -3.09 7.45
N ASN A 27 -4.87 -3.66 6.34
CA ASN A 27 -5.11 -2.92 5.11
C ASN A 27 -6.20 -1.84 5.23
N LEU A 28 -7.15 -1.99 6.17
CA LEU A 28 -8.23 -1.01 6.41
C LEU A 28 -7.80 0.18 7.28
N ASP A 29 -6.66 0.07 7.96
CA ASP A 29 -6.07 1.14 8.78
C ASP A 29 -5.16 1.99 7.89
N VAL A 30 -5.77 2.94 7.17
CA VAL A 30 -5.13 3.75 6.13
C VAL A 30 -4.12 4.71 6.73
N ASN A 31 -4.37 5.24 7.93
CA ASN A 31 -3.45 6.17 8.59
C ASN A 31 -2.38 5.47 9.46
N ALA A 32 -2.51 4.16 9.71
CA ALA A 32 -1.67 3.34 10.57
C ALA A 32 -1.66 3.76 12.05
N ASP A 33 -2.80 4.21 12.57
CA ASP A 33 -2.96 4.59 13.99
C ASP A 33 -3.38 3.41 14.89
N GLY A 34 -3.61 2.23 14.30
CA GLY A 34 -4.00 1.01 15.00
C GLY A 34 -5.50 0.84 15.16
N ARG A 35 -6.33 1.71 14.57
CA ARG A 35 -7.79 1.63 14.57
C ARG A 35 -8.32 1.79 13.16
N VAL A 36 -9.43 1.11 12.87
CA VAL A 36 -10.19 1.34 11.65
C VAL A 36 -11.37 2.23 12.02
N THR A 37 -11.38 3.45 11.50
CA THR A 37 -12.38 4.47 11.80
C THR A 37 -12.81 5.20 10.53
N ALA A 38 -13.79 6.10 10.64
CA ALA A 38 -14.20 6.95 9.52
C ALA A 38 -13.07 7.85 8.97
N ILE A 39 -11.99 8.08 9.73
CA ILE A 39 -10.83 8.85 9.26
C ILE A 39 -10.14 8.13 8.11
N ASP A 40 -10.04 6.80 8.17
CA ASP A 40 -9.36 5.98 7.16
C ASP A 40 -10.03 6.10 5.79
N ALA A 41 -11.37 5.98 5.76
CA ALA A 41 -12.16 6.19 4.53
C ALA A 41 -12.10 7.66 4.06
N LEU A 42 -12.15 8.62 4.99
CA LEU A 42 -12.13 10.05 4.67
C LEU A 42 -10.82 10.47 4.01
N LEU A 43 -9.69 9.88 4.40
CA LEU A 43 -8.39 10.13 3.75
C LEU A 43 -8.41 9.74 2.27
N ILE A 44 -8.97 8.58 1.93
CA ILE A 44 -9.09 8.11 0.55
C ILE A 44 -10.04 9.03 -0.23
N ILE A 45 -11.19 9.40 0.33
CA ILE A 45 -12.16 10.30 -0.30
C ILE A 45 -11.53 11.67 -0.59
N ASN A 46 -10.77 12.23 0.36
CA ASN A 46 -10.09 13.51 0.17
C ASN A 46 -9.04 13.44 -0.94
N LEU A 47 -8.28 12.34 -1.02
CA LEU A 47 -7.32 12.13 -2.10
C LEU A 47 -8.04 12.11 -3.47
N LEU A 48 -9.10 11.32 -3.61
CA LEU A 48 -9.87 11.19 -4.86
C LEU A 48 -10.57 12.49 -5.28
N ASN A 49 -10.88 13.38 -4.34
CA ASN A 49 -11.40 14.72 -4.63
C ASN A 49 -10.31 15.71 -5.08
N SER A 50 -9.04 15.41 -4.80
CA SER A 50 -7.89 16.28 -5.14
C SER A 50 -7.18 15.90 -6.43
N ILE A 51 -7.29 14.63 -6.85
CA ILE A 51 -6.60 14.08 -8.03
C ILE A 51 -7.59 13.24 -8.84
N PRO A 52 -7.61 13.34 -10.18
CA PRO A 52 -8.44 12.49 -11.02
C PRO A 52 -8.21 10.99 -10.77
N SER A 53 -9.30 10.27 -10.51
CA SER A 53 -9.32 8.81 -10.35
C SER A 53 -9.42 8.08 -11.71
N PRO A 54 -8.85 6.87 -11.87
CA PRO A 54 -8.07 6.10 -10.89
C PRO A 54 -6.64 6.62 -10.74
N ILE A 55 -6.14 6.63 -9.50
CA ILE A 55 -4.77 7.04 -9.20
C ILE A 55 -3.90 5.79 -9.17
N ARG A 56 -2.78 5.82 -9.88
CA ARG A 56 -1.80 4.74 -9.87
C ARG A 56 -0.92 4.83 -8.63
N VAL A 57 -0.77 3.75 -7.87
CA VAL A 57 0.03 3.77 -6.63
C VAL A 57 1.46 4.25 -6.87
N GLU A 58 2.04 3.94 -8.04
CA GLU A 58 3.41 4.35 -8.37
C GLU A 58 3.57 5.87 -8.55
N SER A 59 2.46 6.61 -8.69
CA SER A 59 2.45 8.07 -8.75
C SER A 59 2.40 8.76 -7.39
N LEU A 60 2.19 7.99 -6.31
CA LEU A 60 2.12 8.48 -4.94
C LEU A 60 3.51 8.43 -4.29
N GLY A 61 3.76 9.35 -3.35
CA GLY A 61 4.98 9.34 -2.54
C GLY A 61 4.97 8.17 -1.55
N ALA A 62 6.13 7.58 -1.24
CA ALA A 62 6.17 6.46 -0.31
C ALA A 62 5.76 6.86 1.12
N GLY A 63 4.99 5.99 1.79
CA GLY A 63 4.63 6.12 3.21
C GLY A 63 3.12 6.22 3.47
N SER A 64 2.74 6.35 4.75
CA SER A 64 1.35 6.61 5.15
C SER A 64 0.91 8.00 4.65
N PRO A 65 -0.34 8.15 4.14
CA PRO A 65 -1.44 7.19 4.23
C PRO A 65 -1.44 6.08 3.17
N TYR A 66 -1.89 4.88 3.56
CA TYR A 66 -1.95 3.66 2.76
C TYR A 66 -3.28 3.55 2.00
N PHE A 67 -3.38 4.25 0.88
CA PHE A 67 -4.64 4.41 0.13
C PHE A 67 -5.09 3.20 -0.70
N ASP A 68 -4.21 2.22 -0.95
CA ASP A 68 -4.52 1.02 -1.75
C ASP A 68 -4.90 -0.14 -0.83
N VAL A 69 -6.19 -0.20 -0.51
CA VAL A 69 -6.73 -1.04 0.54
C VAL A 69 -6.89 -2.48 0.03
N ASN A 70 -7.28 -2.63 -1.24
CA ASN A 70 -7.47 -3.93 -1.87
C ASN A 70 -6.19 -4.53 -2.48
N GLY A 71 -5.12 -3.72 -2.62
CA GLY A 71 -3.81 -4.16 -3.12
C GLY A 71 -3.74 -4.32 -4.64
N ASP A 72 -4.61 -3.66 -5.41
CA ASP A 72 -4.69 -3.78 -6.87
C ASP A 72 -3.81 -2.75 -7.62
N TYR A 73 -3.00 -1.99 -6.89
CA TYR A 73 -2.13 -0.91 -7.36
C TYR A 73 -2.86 0.32 -7.91
N ARG A 74 -4.16 0.44 -7.63
CA ARG A 74 -4.98 1.59 -8.02
C ARG A 74 -5.73 2.09 -6.81
N VAL A 75 -5.71 3.40 -6.60
CA VAL A 75 -6.61 4.03 -5.63
C VAL A 75 -7.85 4.49 -6.37
N THR A 76 -8.99 3.95 -5.95
CA THR A 76 -10.31 4.20 -6.49
C THR A 76 -11.34 4.38 -5.38
N ALA A 77 -12.58 4.68 -5.75
CA ALA A 77 -13.67 4.71 -4.77
C ALA A 77 -13.91 3.34 -4.09
N LEU A 78 -13.48 2.22 -4.69
CA LEU A 78 -13.61 0.90 -4.06
C LEU A 78 -12.78 0.81 -2.78
N ASP A 79 -11.58 1.39 -2.77
CA ASP A 79 -10.71 1.44 -1.59
C ASP A 79 -11.41 2.13 -0.42
N ALA A 80 -12.07 3.26 -0.67
CA ALA A 80 -12.85 3.96 0.35
C ALA A 80 -14.08 3.17 0.83
N LEU A 81 -14.69 2.35 -0.03
CA LEU A 81 -15.87 1.55 0.30
C LEU A 81 -15.55 0.25 1.07
N LEU A 82 -14.29 -0.18 1.06
CA LEU A 82 -13.84 -1.38 1.76
C LEU A 82 -13.48 -1.13 3.24
N VAL A 83 -13.25 0.13 3.59
CA VAL A 83 -12.94 0.59 4.96
C VAL A 83 -14.22 0.69 5.79
#